data_AF-A0A7S1RB54-F1
#
_entry.id   AF-A0A7S1RB54-F1
#
_cell.length_a   1.000
_cell.length_b   1.000
_cell.length_c   1.000
_cell.angle_alpha   90.00
_cell.angle_beta   90.00
_cell.angle_gamma   90.00
#
_symmetry.space_group_name_H-M   'P 1'
#
loop_
_entity.id
_entity.type
_entity.pdbx_description
1 polymer ?
#
loop_
_entity_poly.entity_id
_entity_poly.type
_entity_poly.pdbx_seq_one_letter_code
_entity_poly.pdbx_strand_id
1 'polypeptide(L)'
;RRLGRQHGRDAAACTDSTSPGSGLVPLEERPYFRGVCARLARAVSFREGREQWLDCATVSRTAPCGHAPHVDNEMEVFDRNGESHWVPNNSGHRSWSVSVMLSEPCEYEGGQFVFYRARDRKALATLKEPAGTMIAFRGDRHHCHGVHPVR
;
A
#
# COMPACT_ATOMS: atom_id res chain seq x y z
N ARG A 1 -20.33 13.41 26.15
CA ARG A 1 -18.97 12.92 25.79
C ARG A 1 -18.83 11.47 26.26
N ARG A 2 -19.05 10.50 25.36
CA ARG A 2 -18.65 9.09 25.49
C ARG A 2 -18.37 8.60 24.08
N LEU A 3 -17.11 8.29 23.79
CA LEU A 3 -16.69 7.65 22.55
C LEU A 3 -17.16 6.20 22.60
N GLY A 4 -18.12 5.85 21.76
CA GLY A 4 -18.64 4.50 21.62
C GLY A 4 -17.58 3.59 21.01
N ARG A 5 -17.25 2.52 21.74
CA ARG A 5 -16.44 1.39 21.29
C ARG A 5 -16.95 0.84 19.95
N GLN A 6 -16.05 0.72 18.97
CA GLN A 6 -16.19 -0.25 17.89
C GLN A 6 -15.46 -1.54 18.30
N HIS A 7 -16.23 -2.59 18.56
CA HIS A 7 -15.84 -4.01 18.61
C HIS A 7 -16.88 -4.75 17.75
N GLY A 8 -16.58 -5.74 16.92
CA GLY A 8 -15.41 -6.61 16.89
C GLY A 8 -14.63 -6.57 15.57
N ARG A 9 -13.32 -6.49 15.74
CA ARG A 9 -12.32 -6.90 14.76
C ARG A 9 -12.11 -8.40 14.97
N ASP A 10 -12.48 -9.22 14.00
CA ASP A 10 -11.82 -10.51 13.79
C ASP A 10 -10.70 -10.32 12.76
N ALA A 11 -9.83 -9.35 13.02
CA ALA A 11 -8.50 -9.35 12.42
C ALA A 11 -7.70 -10.32 13.28
N ALA A 12 -7.68 -11.60 12.88
CA ALA A 12 -6.77 -12.58 13.44
C ALA A 12 -5.38 -11.93 13.51
N ALA A 13 -4.91 -11.71 14.74
CA ALA A 13 -3.65 -11.03 14.97
C ALA A 13 -2.55 -11.87 14.32
N CYS A 14 -2.04 -11.38 13.19
CA CYS A 14 -0.84 -11.86 12.51
C CYS A 14 0.35 -11.63 13.47
N THR A 15 0.45 -12.49 14.49
CA THR A 15 1.53 -12.53 15.48
C THR A 15 2.65 -13.35 14.88
N ASP A 16 3.34 -12.75 13.92
CA ASP A 16 4.58 -13.35 13.45
C ASP A 16 5.73 -12.91 14.36
N SER A 17 6.45 -13.93 14.79
CA SER A 17 7.49 -13.92 15.80
C SER A 17 8.61 -12.89 15.54
N THR A 18 9.12 -12.33 16.63
CA THR A 18 10.21 -11.35 16.68
C THR A 18 11.44 -11.85 15.93
N SER A 19 11.71 -11.28 14.76
CA SER A 19 13.01 -11.37 14.09
C SER A 19 14.08 -10.69 14.97
N PRO A 20 15.24 -11.32 15.22
CA PRO A 20 16.32 -10.76 16.05
C PRO A 20 17.15 -9.67 15.33
N GLY A 21 16.66 -9.12 14.21
CA GLY A 21 17.33 -8.04 13.50
C GLY A 21 17.01 -6.65 14.06
N SER A 22 17.89 -5.67 13.83
CA SER A 22 17.68 -4.27 14.18
C SER A 22 16.46 -3.63 13.49
N GLY A 23 15.88 -4.29 12.48
CA GLY A 23 14.84 -3.75 11.62
C GLY A 23 15.32 -2.63 10.70
N LEU A 24 16.64 -2.39 10.63
CA LEU A 24 17.26 -1.34 9.84
C LEU A 24 18.11 -1.94 8.72
N VAL A 25 17.97 -1.37 7.52
CA VAL A 25 18.88 -1.60 6.41
C VAL A 25 20.28 -1.07 6.77
N PRO A 26 21.37 -1.82 6.48
CA PRO A 26 22.74 -1.36 6.70
C PRO A 26 23.03 0.01 6.07
N LEU A 27 23.89 0.82 6.71
CA LEU A 27 24.14 2.20 6.28
C LEU A 27 24.75 2.26 4.87
N GLU A 28 25.62 1.31 4.57
CA GLU A 28 26.33 1.13 3.31
C GLU A 28 25.40 0.83 2.11
N GLU A 29 24.21 0.26 2.35
CA GLU A 29 23.24 -0.06 1.29
C GLU A 29 22.28 1.10 0.98
N ARG A 30 22.15 2.10 1.89
CA ARG A 30 21.24 3.24 1.71
C ARG A 30 21.42 4.01 0.39
N PRO A 31 22.65 4.25 -0.13
CA PRO A 31 22.83 4.93 -1.41
C PRO A 31 22.16 4.21 -2.59
N TYR A 32 22.14 2.88 -2.58
CA TYR A 32 21.50 2.08 -3.63
C TYR A 32 19.98 2.30 -3.62
N PHE A 33 19.34 2.18 -2.47
CA PHE A 33 17.90 2.41 -2.33
C PHE A 33 17.49 3.85 -2.67
N ARG A 34 18.32 4.82 -2.27
CA ARG A 34 18.12 6.24 -2.67
C ARG A 34 18.14 6.39 -4.19
N GLY A 35 19.05 5.71 -4.90
CA GLY A 35 19.13 5.74 -6.36
C GLY A 35 17.90 5.17 -7.05
N VAL A 36 17.35 4.07 -6.54
CA VAL A 36 16.09 3.47 -7.02
C VAL A 36 14.92 4.45 -6.81
N CYS A 37 14.77 4.98 -5.60
CA CYS A 37 13.71 5.93 -5.26
C CYS A 37 13.77 7.21 -6.11
N ALA A 38 14.97 7.74 -6.35
CA ALA A 38 15.16 8.94 -7.17
C ALA A 38 14.78 8.70 -8.64
N ARG A 39 15.08 7.52 -9.20
CA ARG A 39 14.66 7.16 -10.57
C ARG A 39 13.14 7.11 -10.68
N LEU A 40 12.48 6.52 -9.69
CA LEU A 40 11.03 6.45 -9.61
C LEU A 40 10.40 7.85 -9.54
N ALA A 41 10.86 8.71 -8.62
CA ALA A 41 10.36 10.07 -8.49
C ALA A 41 10.49 10.87 -9.79
N ARG A 42 11.62 10.74 -10.50
CA ARG A 42 11.82 11.37 -11.82
C ARG A 42 10.85 10.85 -12.88
N ALA A 43 10.62 9.54 -12.93
CA ALA A 43 9.69 8.95 -13.89
C ALA A 43 8.24 9.45 -13.68
N VAL A 44 7.79 9.53 -12.42
CA VAL A 44 6.47 10.10 -12.09
C VAL A 44 6.42 11.59 -12.41
N SER A 45 7.48 12.35 -12.06
CA SER A 45 7.54 13.79 -12.34
C SER A 45 7.41 14.10 -13.82
N PHE A 46 8.13 13.34 -14.66
CA PHE A 46 8.06 13.47 -16.12
C PHE A 46 6.65 13.22 -16.65
N ARG A 47 5.97 12.17 -16.15
CA ARG A 47 4.61 11.82 -16.59
C ARG A 47 3.57 12.86 -16.20
N GLU A 48 3.70 13.47 -15.02
CA GLU A 48 2.75 14.44 -14.49
C GLU A 48 3.04 15.89 -14.94
N GLY A 49 4.20 16.15 -15.54
CA GLY A 49 4.63 17.50 -15.90
C GLY A 49 4.87 18.42 -14.68
N ARG A 50 5.06 17.84 -13.49
CA ARG A 50 5.34 18.56 -12.24
C ARG A 50 6.29 17.75 -11.35
N GLU A 51 7.15 18.44 -10.62
CA GLU A 51 8.12 17.81 -9.73
C GLU A 51 7.42 17.01 -8.60
N GLN A 52 7.92 15.80 -8.36
CA GLN A 52 7.52 14.92 -7.27
C GLN A 52 8.72 14.64 -6.37
N TRP A 53 8.47 14.60 -5.07
CA TRP A 53 9.44 14.28 -4.04
C TRP A 53 9.09 12.94 -3.40
N LEU A 54 10.11 12.16 -3.03
CA LEU A 54 9.92 10.90 -2.31
C LEU A 54 10.57 11.05 -0.94
N ASP A 55 9.73 11.27 0.07
CA ASP A 55 10.18 11.48 1.45
C ASP A 55 10.34 10.18 2.22
N CYS A 56 9.58 9.14 1.85
CA CYS A 56 9.58 7.84 2.51
C CYS A 56 9.35 6.69 1.52
N ALA A 57 10.14 5.62 1.65
CA ALA A 57 9.89 4.32 1.03
C ALA A 57 9.74 3.27 2.12
N THR A 58 8.64 2.53 2.11
CA THR A 58 8.39 1.43 3.04
C THR A 58 8.46 0.12 2.27
N VAL A 59 9.33 -0.79 2.72
CA VAL A 59 9.33 -2.18 2.25
C VAL A 59 8.65 -3.02 3.31
N SER A 60 7.52 -3.62 2.98
CA SER A 60 6.81 -4.55 3.84
C SER A 60 6.89 -5.95 3.25
N ARG A 61 7.10 -6.95 4.10
CA ARG A 61 6.87 -8.34 3.72
C ARG A 61 5.35 -8.52 3.54
N THR A 62 4.92 -9.14 2.45
CA THR A 62 3.53 -9.59 2.33
C THR A 62 3.24 -10.55 3.47
N ALA A 63 2.38 -10.13 4.42
CA ALA A 63 2.01 -10.98 5.53
C ALA A 63 1.20 -12.18 5.01
N PRO A 64 1.24 -13.35 5.69
CA PRO A 64 0.39 -14.48 5.30
C PRO A 64 -1.09 -14.10 5.22
N CYS A 65 -1.55 -13.17 6.06
CA CYS A 65 -2.92 -12.64 6.03
C CYS A 65 -3.23 -11.68 4.86
N GLY A 66 -2.24 -11.30 4.04
CA GLY A 66 -2.39 -10.30 3.00
C GLY A 66 -2.52 -8.88 3.55
N HIS A 67 -3.20 -8.01 2.80
CA HIS A 67 -3.49 -6.64 3.16
C HIS A 67 -4.90 -6.26 2.71
N ALA A 68 -5.73 -5.79 3.64
CA ALA A 68 -7.12 -5.45 3.35
C ALA A 68 -7.23 -4.27 2.35
N PRO A 69 -8.35 -4.17 1.60
CA PRO A 69 -8.59 -3.03 0.72
C PRO A 69 -8.53 -1.69 1.50
N HIS A 70 -7.69 -0.78 1.06
CA HIS A 70 -7.52 0.55 1.66
C HIS A 70 -7.16 1.60 0.61
N VAL A 71 -7.04 2.86 1.04
CA VAL A 71 -6.62 4.01 0.24
C VAL A 71 -5.60 4.79 1.06
N ASP A 72 -4.50 5.22 0.44
CA ASP A 72 -3.37 5.81 1.16
C ASP A 72 -3.58 7.26 1.60
N ASN A 73 -4.25 8.07 0.77
CA ASN A 73 -4.37 9.51 0.99
C ASN A 73 -5.80 10.01 1.18
N GLU A 74 -6.79 9.13 1.14
CA GLU A 74 -8.17 9.46 1.46
C GLU A 74 -8.69 8.52 2.52
N MET A 75 -9.53 9.04 3.41
CA MET A 75 -10.18 8.26 4.46
C MET A 75 -11.67 8.23 4.20
N GLU A 76 -12.23 7.03 4.24
CA GLU A 76 -13.68 6.85 4.20
C GLU A 76 -14.27 7.19 5.57
N VAL A 77 -15.18 8.16 5.58
CA VAL A 77 -15.90 8.58 6.76
C VAL A 77 -17.38 8.31 6.52
N PHE A 78 -18.00 7.62 7.47
CA PHE A 78 -19.43 7.37 7.48
C PHE A 78 -20.11 8.45 8.31
N ASP A 79 -21.17 9.03 7.75
CA ASP A 79 -22.01 9.94 8.50
C ASP A 79 -23.00 9.19 9.42
N ARG A 80 -23.95 9.93 10.01
CA ARG A 80 -24.97 9.34 10.89
C ARG A 80 -26.09 8.62 10.15
N ASN A 81 -26.27 8.87 8.85
CA ASN A 81 -27.32 8.25 8.04
C ASN A 81 -26.80 6.96 7.35
N GLY A 82 -25.49 6.70 7.41
CA GLY A 82 -24.83 5.54 6.81
C GLY A 82 -24.16 5.82 5.46
N GLU A 83 -24.23 7.05 4.96
CA GLU A 83 -23.55 7.48 3.74
C GLU A 83 -22.04 7.65 3.98
N SER A 84 -21.26 7.15 3.04
CA SER A 84 -19.80 7.28 3.04
C SER A 84 -19.36 8.49 2.23
N HIS A 85 -18.48 9.31 2.77
CA HIS A 85 -17.72 10.32 2.02
C HIS A 85 -16.22 10.11 2.20
N TRP A 86 -15.45 10.51 1.20
CA TRP A 86 -14.00 10.35 1.18
C TRP A 86 -13.36 11.70 1.49
N VAL A 87 -12.67 11.77 2.62
CA VAL A 87 -11.95 12.96 3.07
C VAL A 87 -10.52 12.90 2.52
N PRO A 88 -10.09 13.90 1.72
CA PRO A 88 -8.74 13.92 1.17
C PRO A 88 -7.68 14.23 2.23
N ASN A 89 -6.42 14.00 1.88
CA ASN A 89 -5.25 14.31 2.70
C ASN A 89 -5.22 13.57 4.06
N ASN A 90 -5.68 12.31 4.09
CA ASN A 90 -5.58 11.47 5.28
C ASN A 90 -4.13 11.33 5.77
N SER A 91 -3.19 11.25 4.83
CA SER A 91 -1.76 11.26 5.14
C SER A 91 -1.11 12.63 4.91
N GLY A 92 -1.72 13.52 4.14
CA GLY A 92 -1.25 14.90 3.87
C GLY A 92 0.03 15.01 3.03
N HIS A 93 0.87 13.97 3.02
CA HIS A 93 2.15 13.93 2.31
C HIS A 93 2.20 12.87 1.19
N ARG A 94 1.19 11.99 1.05
CA ARG A 94 1.20 10.94 0.01
C ARG A 94 0.26 11.32 -1.12
N SER A 95 0.80 11.59 -2.30
CA SER A 95 0.00 11.81 -3.53
C SER A 95 -0.05 10.55 -4.40
N TRP A 96 1.02 9.77 -4.35
CA TRP A 96 1.24 8.56 -5.14
C TRP A 96 1.70 7.42 -4.25
N SER A 97 1.38 6.22 -4.71
CA SER A 97 1.82 4.97 -4.12
C SER A 97 2.45 4.11 -5.21
N VAL A 98 3.45 3.34 -4.82
CA VAL A 98 4.17 2.46 -5.73
C VAL A 98 4.38 1.12 -5.06
N SER A 99 4.02 0.06 -5.76
CA SER A 99 4.33 -1.31 -5.38
C SER A 99 5.43 -1.84 -6.31
N VAL A 100 6.47 -2.45 -5.73
CA VAL A 100 7.60 -3.04 -6.46
C VAL A 100 7.63 -4.52 -6.16
N MET A 101 7.60 -5.35 -7.21
CA MET A 101 7.65 -6.79 -7.06
C MET A 101 9.09 -7.25 -6.96
N LEU A 102 9.41 -7.98 -5.88
CA LEU A 102 10.77 -8.47 -5.59
C LEU A 102 10.90 -9.99 -5.71
N SER A 103 9.80 -10.68 -5.95
CA SER A 103 9.71 -12.14 -6.03
C SER A 103 8.97 -12.52 -7.29
N GLU A 104 9.31 -13.69 -7.84
CA GLU A 104 8.64 -14.23 -9.01
C GLU A 104 7.25 -14.77 -8.66
N PRO A 105 6.25 -14.63 -9.55
CA PRO A 105 4.89 -15.10 -9.32
C PRO A 105 4.76 -16.59 -8.97
N CYS A 106 5.73 -17.41 -9.37
CA CYS A 106 5.77 -18.84 -9.12
C CYS A 106 6.39 -19.24 -7.78
N GLU A 107 7.04 -18.32 -7.06
CA GLU A 107 7.71 -18.64 -5.79
C GLU A 107 6.75 -18.88 -4.62
N TYR A 108 5.49 -18.45 -4.74
CA TYR A 108 4.47 -18.59 -3.69
C TYR A 108 3.05 -18.60 -4.28
N GLU A 109 2.08 -19.17 -3.56
CA GLU A 109 0.67 -19.07 -3.92
C GLU A 109 0.02 -17.82 -3.30
N GLY A 110 -0.97 -17.25 -3.99
CA GLY A 110 -1.63 -16.03 -3.53
C GLY A 110 -0.80 -14.76 -3.74
N GLY A 111 -0.89 -13.81 -2.80
CA GLY A 111 -0.13 -12.55 -2.78
C GLY A 111 -0.41 -11.60 -3.95
N GLN A 112 -1.49 -11.79 -4.68
CA GLN A 112 -1.84 -10.89 -5.79
C GLN A 112 -2.13 -9.49 -5.27
N PHE A 113 -1.61 -8.48 -5.99
CA PHE A 113 -1.96 -7.09 -5.77
C PHE A 113 -3.28 -6.79 -6.48
N VAL A 114 -4.27 -6.26 -5.75
CA VAL A 114 -5.63 -6.14 -6.26
C VAL A 114 -6.11 -4.71 -6.14
N PHE A 115 -6.63 -4.16 -7.24
CA PHE A 115 -7.39 -2.92 -7.23
C PHE A 115 -8.87 -3.22 -7.04
N TYR A 116 -9.53 -2.41 -6.22
CA TYR A 116 -10.94 -2.53 -5.88
C TYR A 116 -11.65 -1.22 -6.20
N ARG A 117 -12.95 -1.34 -6.49
CA ARG A 117 -13.84 -0.18 -6.45
C ARG A 117 -14.07 0.18 -4.99
N ALA A 118 -13.78 1.43 -4.63
CA ALA A 118 -13.87 1.89 -3.24
C ALA A 118 -15.24 1.67 -2.59
N ARG A 119 -16.35 1.92 -3.31
CA ARG A 119 -17.72 1.87 -2.76
C ARG A 119 -18.16 0.48 -2.29
N ASP A 120 -17.90 -0.55 -3.08
CA ASP A 120 -18.44 -1.91 -2.86
C ASP A 120 -17.35 -2.96 -2.67
N ARG A 121 -16.08 -2.53 -2.67
CA ARG A 121 -14.89 -3.39 -2.58
C ARG A 121 -14.88 -4.49 -3.64
N LYS A 122 -15.54 -4.28 -4.79
CA LYS A 122 -15.49 -5.21 -5.91
C LYS A 122 -14.12 -5.13 -6.58
N ALA A 123 -13.47 -6.28 -6.77
CA ALA A 123 -12.21 -6.36 -7.50
C ALA A 123 -12.38 -5.84 -8.94
N LEU A 124 -11.45 -4.98 -9.37
CA LEU A 124 -11.39 -4.38 -10.70
C LEU A 124 -10.25 -4.98 -11.52
N ALA A 125 -9.09 -5.15 -10.90
CA ALA A 125 -7.91 -5.74 -11.51
C ALA A 125 -7.14 -6.54 -10.45
N THR A 126 -6.60 -7.69 -10.85
CA THR A 126 -5.76 -8.56 -10.02
C THR A 126 -4.45 -8.76 -10.76
N LEU A 127 -3.34 -8.42 -10.11
CA LEU A 127 -2.02 -8.37 -10.71
C LEU A 127 -1.06 -9.27 -9.91
N LYS A 128 -0.26 -10.06 -10.62
CA LYS A 128 0.83 -10.86 -10.06
C LYS A 128 2.02 -10.80 -11.01
N GLU A 129 2.71 -9.67 -10.94
CA GLU A 129 3.75 -9.31 -11.91
C GLU A 129 5.09 -9.98 -11.59
N PRO A 130 5.94 -10.23 -12.60
CA PRO A 130 7.32 -10.69 -12.44
C PRO A 130 8.16 -9.78 -11.56
N ALA A 131 9.23 -10.34 -10.97
CA ALA A 131 10.19 -9.58 -10.19
C ALA A 131 10.80 -8.44 -11.03
N GLY A 132 11.02 -7.28 -10.39
CA GLY A 132 11.51 -6.07 -11.04
C GLY A 132 10.41 -5.17 -11.63
N THR A 133 9.16 -5.64 -11.70
CA THR A 133 8.03 -4.82 -12.14
C THR A 133 7.62 -3.80 -11.07
N MET A 134 7.26 -2.59 -11.51
CA MET A 134 6.77 -1.50 -10.65
C MET A 134 5.38 -1.05 -11.08
N ILE A 135 4.47 -0.92 -10.13
CA ILE A 135 3.11 -0.43 -10.33
C ILE A 135 2.96 0.87 -9.56
N ALA A 136 2.87 1.99 -10.27
CA ALA A 136 2.63 3.31 -9.70
C ALA A 136 1.19 3.75 -9.93
N PHE A 137 0.53 4.24 -8.89
CA PHE A 137 -0.87 4.68 -8.92
C PHE A 137 -1.11 5.84 -7.94
N ARG A 138 -2.18 6.58 -8.14
CA ARG A 138 -2.53 7.71 -7.26
C ARG A 138 -3.07 7.17 -5.93
N GLY A 139 -2.75 7.83 -4.82
CA GLY A 139 -3.18 7.42 -3.49
C GLY A 139 -4.65 7.74 -3.14
N ASP A 140 -5.55 7.86 -4.13
CA ASP A 140 -6.94 8.29 -3.94
C ASP A 140 -7.96 7.13 -4.06
N ARG A 141 -9.23 7.39 -3.76
CA ARG A 141 -10.32 6.38 -3.77
C ARG A 141 -10.51 5.67 -5.11
N HIS A 142 -10.01 6.24 -6.21
CA HIS A 142 -10.09 5.59 -7.51
C HIS A 142 -9.11 4.42 -7.64
N HIS A 143 -8.15 4.31 -6.71
CA HIS A 143 -7.12 3.28 -6.64
C HIS A 143 -7.12 2.61 -5.27
N CYS A 144 -8.31 2.31 -4.74
CA CYS A 144 -8.41 1.45 -3.57
C CYS A 144 -7.75 0.10 -3.90
N HIS A 145 -6.86 -0.36 -3.02
CA HIS A 145 -6.05 -1.54 -3.30
C HIS A 145 -5.77 -2.35 -2.04
N GLY A 146 -5.37 -3.59 -2.25
CA GLY A 146 -4.98 -4.52 -1.20
C GLY A 146 -4.09 -5.63 -1.78
N VAL A 147 -3.76 -6.59 -0.93
CA VAL A 147 -2.96 -7.75 -1.30
C VAL A 147 -3.64 -9.00 -0.78
N HIS A 148 -3.83 -10.01 -1.63
CA HIS A 148 -4.37 -11.28 -1.16
C HIS A 148 -3.41 -12.00 -0.20
N PRO A 149 -3.93 -12.87 0.69
CA PRO A 149 -3.11 -13.77 1.50
C PRO A 149 -2.09 -14.55 0.69
N VAL A 150 -0.92 -14.80 1.27
CA VAL A 150 0.10 -15.72 0.74
C VAL A 150 -0.07 -17.08 1.42
N ARG A 151 0.05 -18.16 0.65
CA ARG A 151 -0.05 -19.55 1.13
C ARG A 151 1.21 -20.33 0.80
#